data_AF-A0A0F7PR00-F1
#
_entry.id   AF-A0A0F7PR00-F1
#
_cell.length_a   1.000
_cell.length_b   1.000
_cell.length_c   1.000
_cell.angle_alpha   90.00
_cell.angle_beta   90.00
_cell.angle_gamma   90.00
#
_symmetry.space_group_name_H-M   'P 1'
#
loop_
_entity.id
_entity.type
_entity.pdbx_description
1 polymer ?
#
loop_
_entity_poly.entity_id
_entity_poly.type
_entity_poly.pdbx_seq_one_letter_code
_entity_poly.pdbx_strand_id
1 'polypeptide(L)' 'MSLEMLKSEPGMRPAPYLASRGFKWLQRFDSQTLDDQALCDHVRQSHAMVMAGLSKKTLAAIQSTDAED' A
#
# COMPACT_ATOMS: atom_id res chain seq x y z
N MET A 1 -9.96 6.44 3.89
CA MET A 1 -9.42 7.05 5.14
C MET A 1 -7.93 7.30 4.99
N SER A 2 -7.36 8.21 5.78
CA SER A 2 -5.90 8.44 5.80
C SER A 2 -5.19 7.38 6.64
N LEU A 3 -3.94 7.04 6.28
CA LEU A 3 -3.09 6.11 7.03
C LEU A 3 -2.89 6.53 8.50
N GLU A 4 -2.84 7.83 8.77
CA GLU A 4 -2.72 8.38 10.12
C GLU A 4 -3.96 8.15 10.99
N MET A 5 -5.13 8.00 10.38
CA MET A 5 -6.37 7.69 11.10
C MET A 5 -6.48 6.19 11.36
N LEU A 6 -6.18 5.38 10.35
CA LEU A 6 -6.28 3.92 10.42
C LEU A 6 -5.32 3.30 11.45
N LYS A 7 -4.19 3.94 11.78
CA LYS A 7 -3.20 3.38 12.70
C LYS A 7 -3.67 3.18 14.14
N SER A 8 -4.74 3.87 14.54
CA SER A 8 -5.29 3.83 15.90
C SER A 8 -6.57 3.00 16.01
N GLU A 9 -7.05 2.46 14.89
CA GLU A 9 -8.28 1.67 14.84
C GLU A 9 -8.02 0.20 15.22
N PRO A 10 -9.04 -0.52 15.74
CA PRO A 10 -8.95 -1.96 15.98
C PRO A 10 -8.47 -2.74 14.75
N GLY A 11 -7.69 -3.80 14.96
CA GLY A 11 -7.18 -4.61 13.83
C GLY A 11 -6.07 -3.97 13.01
N MET A 12 -5.63 -2.77 13.36
CA MET A 12 -4.56 -2.04 12.67
C MET A 12 -3.41 -1.71 13.61
N ARG A 13 -2.19 -1.72 13.07
CA ARG A 13 -0.99 -1.25 13.77
C ARG A 13 0.05 -0.73 12.78
N PRO A 14 1.00 0.11 13.20
CA PRO A 14 2.17 0.43 12.38
C PRO A 14 2.89 -0.84 11.95
N ALA A 15 3.33 -0.92 10.69
CA ALA A 15 4.03 -2.11 10.20
C ALA A 15 5.33 -2.34 10.99
N PRO A 16 5.55 -3.55 11.55
CA PRO A 16 6.80 -3.90 12.24
C PRO A 16 7.98 -3.63 11.31
N TYR A 17 9.04 -3.02 11.85
CA TYR A 17 10.28 -2.67 11.16
C TYR A 17 10.18 -1.55 10.10
N LEU A 18 9.17 -1.58 9.23
CA LEU A 18 9.01 -0.59 8.16
C LEU A 18 8.61 0.78 8.68
N ALA A 19 7.59 0.83 9.56
CA ALA A 19 7.15 2.09 10.15
C ALA A 19 8.25 2.70 11.06
N SER A 20 9.01 1.88 11.77
CA SER A 20 10.12 2.33 12.62
C SER A 20 11.28 2.97 11.83
N ARG A 21 11.36 2.76 10.52
CA ARG A 21 12.37 3.37 9.63
C ARG A 21 11.87 4.61 8.91
N GLY A 22 10.75 5.19 9.35
CA GLY A 22 10.19 6.41 8.78
C GLY A 22 9.34 6.21 7.52
N PHE A 23 9.06 4.96 7.13
CA PHE A 23 8.16 4.69 6.02
C PHE A 23 6.70 4.70 6.47
N LYS A 24 5.80 5.21 5.63
CA LYS A 24 4.34 5.23 5.89
C LYS A 24 3.71 3.87 5.56
N TRP A 25 3.83 2.91 6.48
CA TRP A 25 3.29 1.56 6.32
C TRP A 25 2.44 1.15 7.51
N LEU A 26 1.33 0.50 7.21
CA LEU A 26 0.38 -0.03 8.18
C LEU A 26 0.27 -1.54 7.99
N GLN A 27 0.12 -2.26 9.09
CA GLN A 27 -0.25 -3.67 9.11
C GLN A 27 -1.68 -3.81 9.60
N ARG A 28 -2.53 -4.43 8.77
CA ARG A 28 -3.79 -5.03 9.20
C ARG A 28 -3.50 -6.41 9.77
N PHE A 29 -3.95 -6.68 11.00
CA PHE A 29 -3.81 -7.99 11.64
C PHE A 29 -5.15 -8.69 11.90
N ASP A 30 -6.26 -7.97 11.78
CA ASP A 30 -7.61 -8.55 11.74
C ASP A 30 -8.56 -7.71 10.86
N SER A 31 -9.79 -8.19 10.68
CA SER A 31 -10.77 -7.59 9.78
C SER A 31 -11.77 -6.63 10.44
N GLN A 32 -11.57 -6.24 11.71
CA GLN A 32 -12.58 -5.48 12.47
C GLN A 32 -12.85 -4.09 11.89
N THR A 33 -11.79 -3.38 11.49
CA THR A 33 -11.91 -2.02 10.93
C THR A 33 -11.97 -2.01 9.41
N LEU A 34 -11.34 -2.98 8.77
CA LEU A 34 -11.18 -3.02 7.33
C LEU A 34 -11.43 -4.44 6.84
N ASP A 35 -12.37 -4.61 5.91
CA ASP A 35 -12.60 -5.89 5.27
C ASP A 35 -11.57 -6.14 4.15
N ASP A 36 -11.65 -7.31 3.53
CA ASP A 36 -10.67 -7.72 2.51
C ASP A 36 -10.81 -6.91 1.22
N GLN A 37 -12.03 -6.50 0.87
CA GLN A 37 -12.28 -5.69 -0.32
C GLN A 37 -11.65 -4.30 -0.17
N ALA A 38 -11.91 -3.64 0.96
CA ALA A 38 -11.31 -2.36 1.30
C ALA A 38 -9.77 -2.47 1.43
N LEU A 39 -9.24 -3.60 1.92
CA LEU A 39 -7.79 -3.85 1.92
C LEU A 39 -7.24 -3.85 0.50
N CYS A 40 -7.89 -4.57 -0.41
CA CYS A 40 -7.45 -4.64 -1.80
C CYS A 40 -7.50 -3.27 -2.48
N ASP A 41 -8.54 -2.48 -2.21
CA ASP A 41 -8.65 -1.13 -2.76
C ASP A 41 -7.53 -0.21 -2.25
N HIS A 42 -7.17 -0.31 -0.97
CA HIS A 42 -6.02 0.39 -0.42
C HIS A 42 -4.70 -0.04 -1.08
N VAL A 43 -4.49 -1.33 -1.31
CA VAL A 43 -3.30 -1.84 -2.01
C VAL A 43 -3.23 -1.30 -3.44
N ARG A 44 -4.36 -1.32 -4.18
CA ARG A 44 -4.44 -0.75 -5.54
C ARG A 44 -4.11 0.74 -5.55
N GLN A 45 -4.62 1.50 -4.58
CA GLN A 45 -4.35 2.93 -4.47
C GLN A 45 -2.88 3.21 -4.15
N SER A 46 -2.27 2.43 -3.24
CA SER A 46 -0.83 2.51 -2.95
C SER A 46 0.01 2.20 -4.19
N HIS A 47 -0.34 1.14 -4.92
CA HIS A 47 0.32 0.79 -6.18
C HIS A 47 0.24 1.92 -7.20
N ALA A 48 -0.95 2.48 -7.43
CA ALA A 48 -1.14 3.61 -8.35
C ALA A 48 -0.32 4.84 -7.94
N MET A 49 -0.23 5.14 -6.65
CA MET A 49 0.58 6.24 -6.12
C MET A 49 2.08 6.02 -6.40
N VAL A 50 2.58 4.80 -6.20
CA VAL A 50 3.97 4.45 -6.50
C VAL A 50 4.23 4.59 -8.00
N MET A 51 3.38 4.02 -8.84
CA MET A 51 3.50 4.08 -10.30
C MET A 51 3.51 5.52 -10.82
N ALA A 52 2.66 6.39 -10.28
CA ALA A 52 2.62 7.80 -10.64
C ALA A 52 3.91 8.57 -10.26
N GLY A 53 4.66 8.09 -9.27
CA GLY A 53 5.94 8.67 -8.85
C GLY A 53 7.17 8.17 -9.60
N LEU A 54 7.02 7.18 -10.50
CA LEU A 54 8.14 6.60 -11.22
C LEU A 54 8.61 7.48 -12.39
N SER A 55 9.90 7.35 -12.73
CA SER A 55 10.43 7.93 -13.96
C SER A 55 9.86 7.22 -15.18
N LYS A 56 9.75 7.92 -16.33
CA LYS A 56 9.28 7.33 -17.60
C LYS A 56 10.08 6.09 -18.02
N LYS A 57 11.40 6.09 -17.77
CA LYS A 57 12.28 4.95 -18.09
C LYS A 57 11.93 3.72 -17.24
N THR A 58 11.73 3.91 -15.94
CA THR A 58 11.36 2.83 -15.02
C THR A 58 9.96 2.30 -15.34
N LEU A 59 9.02 3.20 -15.62
CA LEU A 59 7.65 2.85 -16.00
C LEU A 59 7.62 2.00 -17.28
N ALA A 60 8.36 2.39 -18.31
CA ALA A 60 8.47 1.63 -19.55
C ALA A 60 9.03 0.22 -19.32
N ALA A 61 10.07 0.09 -18.49
CA ALA A 61 10.66 -1.22 -18.19
C ALA A 61 9.68 -2.17 -17.47
N ILE A 62 8.87 -1.65 -16.54
CA ILE A 62 7.82 -2.43 -15.86
C ILE A 62 6.75 -2.86 -16.86
N GLN A 63 6.23 -1.92 -17.67
CA GLN A 63 5.18 -2.20 -18.65
C GLN A 63 5.61 -3.14 -19.79
N SER A 64 6.89 -3.15 -20.16
CA SER A 64 7.42 -4.11 -21.12
C SER A 64 7.48 -5.54 -20.57
N THR A 65 7.49 -5.71 -19.25
CA THR A 65 7.47 -7.04 -18.60
C THR A 65 6.04 -7.60 -18.53
N ASP A 66 5.03 -6.73 -18.39
CA ASP A 66 3.61 -7.14 -18.33
C ASP A 66 3.01 -7.52 -19.70
N ALA A 67 3.74 -7.31 -20.81
CA ALA A 67 3.26 -7.53 -22.17
C ALA A 67 3.57 -8.94 -22.73
N GLU A 68 4.27 -9.78 -21.97
CA GLU A 68 4.70 -11.12 -22.39
C GLU A 68 3.95 -12.29 -21.70
N ASP A 69 2.92 -12.01 -20.89
CA ASP A 69 2.02 -13.01 -20.25
C ASP A 69 0.59 -12.98 -20.84
#